data_AF-G7Q0K8-F1
#
_entry.id   AF-G7Q0K8-F1
#
_cell.length_a   1.000
_cell.length_b   1.000
_cell.length_c   1.000
_cell.angle_alpha   90.00
_cell.angle_beta   90.00
_cell.angle_gamma   90.00
#
_symmetry.space_group_name_H-M   'P 1'
#
loop_
_entity.id
_entity.type
_entity.pdbx_description
1 polymer ?
#
loop_
_entity_poly.entity_id
_entity_poly.type
_entity_poly.pdbx_seq_one_letter_code
_entity_poly.pdbx_strand_id
1 'polypeptide(L)'
;QVLYRVMRCVTAANQVFFSEAVLTAANECVGVLLGSLDPSMTIHCDMVITYGLDQLENCQTCGTDYIISVLNLLTLIVEQINTKLPSSFVEKLFIPSSKLLFLRYHKEKEVVAVAHAVYQAVLSLKNIPVLETAYKLILGEMTCALNNLLHSLQLPEACSEIKHEAFKNHVFNVDNAKFVVIFDLSALTTIGNAKNSLIGVSL
;
A
#
# COMPACT_ATOMS: atom_id res chain seq x y z
N GLN A 1 19.64 -17.07 1.49
CA GLN A 1 20.12 -17.41 2.86
C GLN A 1 20.52 -16.19 3.70
N VAL A 2 21.26 -15.21 3.15
CA VAL A 2 21.65 -13.97 3.89
C VAL A 2 20.45 -13.09 4.22
N LEU A 3 19.60 -12.77 3.24
CA LEU A 3 18.37 -11.98 3.42
C LEU A 3 17.51 -12.46 4.61
N TYR A 4 17.27 -13.76 4.66
CA TYR A 4 16.53 -14.41 5.74
C TYR A 4 17.16 -14.20 7.13
N ARG A 5 18.49 -14.33 7.22
CA ARG A 5 19.21 -14.15 8.48
C ARG A 5 19.10 -12.69 8.95
N VAL A 6 19.25 -11.73 8.03
CA VAL A 6 19.08 -10.31 8.34
C VAL A 6 17.70 -10.04 8.92
N MET A 7 16.63 -10.44 8.21
CA MET A 7 15.25 -10.22 8.67
C MET A 7 15.02 -10.86 10.04
N ARG A 8 15.41 -12.13 10.25
CA ARG A 8 15.21 -12.79 11.54
C ARG A 8 15.99 -12.15 12.68
N CYS A 9 17.23 -11.75 12.45
CA CYS A 9 18.03 -11.07 13.46
C CYS A 9 17.38 -9.74 13.87
N VAL A 10 16.92 -8.97 12.89
CA VAL A 10 16.28 -7.67 13.12
C VAL A 10 14.94 -7.84 13.82
N THR A 11 14.10 -8.78 13.38
CA THR A 11 12.83 -9.09 14.05
C THR A 11 13.04 -9.52 15.50
N ALA A 12 14.02 -10.39 15.77
CA ALA A 12 14.34 -10.83 17.13
C ALA A 12 14.88 -9.69 17.99
N ALA A 13 15.75 -8.81 17.45
CA ALA A 13 16.25 -7.65 18.15
C ALA A 13 15.10 -6.66 18.50
N ASN A 14 14.17 -6.46 17.56
CA ASN A 14 13.04 -5.55 17.72
C ASN A 14 12.04 -6.02 18.80
N GLN A 15 11.96 -7.32 19.08
CA GLN A 15 11.16 -7.85 20.19
C GLN A 15 11.71 -7.48 21.57
N VAL A 16 13.01 -7.17 21.66
CA VAL A 16 13.68 -6.80 22.91
C VAL A 16 13.77 -5.29 23.06
N PHE A 17 14.12 -4.59 21.97
CA PHE A 17 14.26 -3.14 21.96
C PHE A 17 13.91 -2.57 20.58
N PHE A 18 12.91 -1.69 20.55
CA PHE A 18 12.51 -0.99 19.33
C PHE A 18 13.49 0.14 19.02
N SER A 19 14.12 0.08 17.84
CA SER A 19 15.09 1.08 17.38
C SER A 19 14.88 1.42 15.91
N GLU A 20 14.32 2.61 15.65
CA GLU A 20 14.05 3.09 14.29
C GLU A 20 15.32 3.15 13.43
N ALA A 21 16.46 3.57 13.99
CA ALA A 21 17.72 3.63 13.26
C ALA A 21 18.18 2.25 12.78
N VAL A 22 18.04 1.22 13.62
CA VAL A 22 18.39 -0.16 13.26
C VAL A 22 17.43 -0.70 12.20
N LEU A 23 16.13 -0.46 12.37
CA LEU A 23 15.11 -0.90 11.41
C LEU A 23 15.25 -0.20 10.05
N THR A 24 15.59 1.08 10.04
CA THR A 24 15.85 1.85 8.81
C THR A 24 17.00 1.25 8.01
N ALA A 25 18.16 1.03 8.66
CA ALA A 25 19.31 0.40 8.02
C ALA A 25 19.02 -1.06 7.59
N ALA A 26 18.21 -1.78 8.39
CA ALA A 26 17.78 -3.12 8.04
C ALA A 26 16.91 -3.15 6.78
N ASN A 27 15.95 -2.23 6.65
CA ASN A 27 15.07 -2.13 5.50
C ASN A 27 15.84 -1.79 4.23
N GLU A 28 16.82 -0.89 4.30
CA GLU A 28 17.74 -0.61 3.19
C GLU A 28 18.54 -1.86 2.77
N CYS A 29 19.10 -2.59 3.74
CA CYS A 29 19.84 -3.82 3.49
C CYS A 29 18.94 -4.89 2.85
N VAL A 30 17.73 -5.08 3.38
CA VAL A 30 16.71 -5.97 2.83
C VAL A 30 16.36 -5.56 1.41
N GLY A 31 16.19 -4.28 1.13
CA GLY A 31 15.89 -3.74 -0.21
C GLY A 31 16.97 -4.08 -1.23
N VAL A 32 18.25 -3.84 -0.89
CA VAL A 32 19.39 -4.18 -1.75
C VAL A 32 19.47 -5.69 -2.00
N LEU A 33 19.31 -6.49 -0.94
CA LEU A 33 19.36 -7.96 -1.06
C LEU A 33 18.18 -8.50 -1.88
N LEU A 34 16.98 -7.94 -1.70
CA LEU A 34 15.78 -8.34 -2.43
C LEU A 34 15.90 -7.99 -3.92
N GLY A 35 16.37 -6.78 -4.26
CA GLY A 35 16.60 -6.36 -5.64
C GLY A 35 17.72 -7.14 -6.35
N SER A 36 18.56 -7.86 -5.60
CA SER A 36 19.61 -8.72 -6.14
C SER A 36 19.17 -10.18 -6.33
N LEU A 37 17.97 -10.56 -5.87
CA LEU A 37 17.47 -11.92 -6.01
C LEU A 37 16.85 -12.13 -7.39
N ASP A 38 17.04 -13.33 -7.93
CA ASP A 38 16.33 -13.76 -9.13
C ASP A 38 14.82 -13.86 -8.84
N PRO A 39 13.93 -13.19 -9.61
CA PRO A 39 12.48 -13.24 -9.43
C PRO A 39 11.90 -14.66 -9.45
N SER A 40 12.62 -15.65 -10.00
CA SER A 40 12.23 -17.06 -10.00
C SER A 40 12.30 -17.72 -8.61
N MET A 41 13.04 -17.15 -7.65
CA MET A 41 13.23 -17.71 -6.30
C MET A 41 12.01 -17.50 -5.39
N THR A 42 11.07 -18.45 -5.44
CA THR A 42 9.78 -18.46 -4.70
C THR A 42 9.90 -18.66 -3.18
N ILE A 43 11.01 -19.20 -2.68
CA ILE A 43 11.07 -19.84 -1.34
C ILE A 43 11.01 -18.82 -0.18
N HIS A 44 11.10 -17.51 -0.47
CA HIS A 44 11.25 -16.47 0.56
C HIS A 44 10.19 -15.37 0.54
N CYS A 45 9.20 -15.44 -0.36
CA CYS A 45 8.19 -14.38 -0.53
C CYS A 45 7.38 -14.13 0.76
N ASP A 46 6.87 -15.18 1.40
CA ASP A 46 5.98 -15.04 2.58
C ASP A 46 6.66 -14.32 3.75
N MET A 47 7.95 -14.60 3.98
CA MET A 47 8.69 -13.97 5.07
C MET A 47 8.97 -12.50 4.79
N VAL A 48 9.34 -12.16 3.56
CA VAL A 48 9.58 -10.76 3.17
C VAL A 48 8.28 -9.96 3.24
N ILE A 49 7.17 -10.54 2.78
CA ILE A 49 5.83 -9.94 2.88
C ILE A 49 5.46 -9.71 4.35
N THR A 50 5.62 -10.73 5.20
CA THR A 50 5.32 -10.63 6.63
C THR A 50 6.16 -9.54 7.29
N TYR A 51 7.47 -9.53 7.01
CA TYR A 51 8.38 -8.51 7.53
C TYR A 51 7.93 -7.09 7.12
N GLY A 52 7.61 -6.85 5.84
CA GLY A 52 7.15 -5.54 5.38
C GLY A 52 5.83 -5.10 6.02
N LEU A 53 4.86 -6.01 6.15
CA LEU A 53 3.57 -5.72 6.80
C LEU A 53 3.73 -5.45 8.30
N ASP A 54 4.57 -6.22 8.99
CA ASP A 54 4.86 -6.00 10.42
C ASP A 54 5.49 -4.63 10.66
N GLN A 55 6.38 -4.18 9.77
CA GLN A 55 6.96 -2.84 9.83
C GLN A 55 5.89 -1.76 9.64
N LEU A 56 5.00 -1.95 8.66
CA LEU A 56 3.89 -1.03 8.36
C LEU A 56 2.97 -0.85 9.58
N GLU A 57 2.57 -1.94 10.24
CA GLU A 57 1.69 -1.90 11.42
C GLU A 57 2.25 -1.07 12.57
N ASN A 58 3.58 -1.00 12.70
CA ASN A 58 4.26 -0.35 13.81
C ASN A 58 4.84 1.05 13.49
N CYS A 59 4.74 1.54 12.24
CA CYS A 59 5.45 2.75 11.82
C CYS A 59 4.65 4.07 11.90
N GLN A 60 3.35 4.04 12.26
CA GLN A 60 2.47 5.21 12.16
C GLN A 60 2.95 6.45 12.93
N THR A 61 3.55 6.28 14.11
CA THR A 61 4.01 7.38 14.98
C THR A 61 5.53 7.55 15.00
N CYS A 62 6.22 6.95 14.03
CA CYS A 62 7.67 6.98 13.96
C CYS A 62 8.22 8.22 13.24
N GLY A 63 9.55 8.36 13.24
CA GLY A 63 10.25 9.36 12.46
C GLY A 63 10.06 9.20 10.95
N THR A 64 10.11 10.33 10.24
CA THR A 64 9.90 10.41 8.79
C THR A 64 10.85 9.51 7.99
N ASP A 65 12.13 9.44 8.37
CA ASP A 65 13.14 8.62 7.68
C ASP A 65 12.76 7.12 7.72
N TYR A 66 12.31 6.64 8.87
CA TYR A 66 11.89 5.25 9.03
C TYR A 66 10.59 4.97 8.26
N ILE A 67 9.61 5.87 8.31
CA ILE A 67 8.37 5.76 7.52
C ILE A 67 8.68 5.64 6.03
N ILE A 68 9.56 6.51 5.51
CA ILE A 68 9.98 6.48 4.10
C ILE A 68 10.64 5.14 3.77
N SER A 69 11.53 4.67 4.64
CA SER A 69 12.19 3.37 4.50
C SER A 69 11.20 2.20 4.44
N VAL A 70 10.16 2.20 5.28
CA VAL A 70 9.09 1.18 5.26
C VAL A 70 8.29 1.23 3.96
N LEU A 71 7.88 2.42 3.51
CA LEU A 71 7.10 2.57 2.28
C LEU A 71 7.92 2.18 1.03
N ASN A 72 9.20 2.55 0.97
CA ASN A 72 10.11 2.12 -0.09
C ASN A 72 10.31 0.60 -0.10
N LEU A 73 10.41 -0.03 1.07
CA LEU A 73 10.47 -1.47 1.18
C LEU A 73 9.20 -2.13 0.61
N LEU A 74 8.01 -1.63 0.95
CA LEU A 74 6.75 -2.15 0.40
C LEU A 74 6.68 -2.04 -1.12
N THR A 75 7.12 -0.91 -1.68
CA THR A 75 7.23 -0.72 -3.14
C THR A 75 8.13 -1.79 -3.76
N LEU A 76 9.32 -2.02 -3.20
CA LEU A 76 10.24 -3.06 -3.68
C LEU A 76 9.66 -4.48 -3.55
N ILE A 77 8.93 -4.77 -2.48
CA ILE A 77 8.25 -6.06 -2.30
C ILE A 77 7.24 -6.29 -3.44
N VAL A 78 6.45 -5.28 -3.78
CA VAL A 78 5.46 -5.36 -4.86
C VAL A 78 6.14 -5.57 -6.21
N GLU A 79 7.19 -4.80 -6.49
CA GLU A 79 7.91 -4.88 -7.76
C GLU A 79 8.63 -6.20 -7.97
N GLN A 80 9.30 -6.72 -6.94
CA GLN A 80 10.13 -7.93 -7.04
C GLN A 80 9.33 -9.23 -6.96
N ILE A 81 8.28 -9.27 -6.13
CA ILE A 81 7.43 -10.47 -6.00
C ILE A 81 6.38 -10.53 -7.11
N ASN A 82 5.88 -9.37 -7.54
CA ASN A 82 4.97 -9.17 -8.67
C ASN A 82 3.87 -10.23 -8.80
N THR A 83 4.02 -11.20 -9.70
CA THR A 83 2.99 -12.19 -10.03
C THR A 83 2.72 -13.20 -8.92
N LYS A 84 3.61 -13.29 -7.92
CA LYS A 84 3.51 -14.23 -6.80
C LYS A 84 2.87 -13.62 -5.55
N LEU A 85 2.48 -12.34 -5.59
CA LEU A 85 1.81 -11.71 -4.45
C LEU A 85 0.42 -12.32 -4.22
N PRO A 86 0.06 -12.69 -2.98
CA PRO A 86 -1.28 -13.14 -2.66
C PRO A 86 -2.25 -11.95 -2.57
N SER A 87 -3.54 -12.15 -2.90
CA SER A 87 -4.57 -11.11 -2.74
C SER A 87 -4.70 -10.62 -1.29
N SER A 88 -4.44 -11.48 -0.31
CA SER A 88 -4.46 -11.12 1.11
C SER A 88 -3.43 -10.03 1.47
N PHE A 89 -2.35 -9.89 0.69
CA PHE A 89 -1.39 -8.78 0.86
C PHE A 89 -2.03 -7.44 0.51
N VAL A 90 -2.65 -7.33 -0.68
CA VAL A 90 -3.29 -6.08 -1.11
C VAL A 90 -4.53 -5.75 -0.27
N GLU A 91 -5.26 -6.78 0.19
CA GLU A 91 -6.37 -6.58 1.14
C GLU A 91 -5.88 -5.91 2.42
N LYS A 92 -4.83 -6.44 3.06
CA LYS A 92 -4.25 -5.83 4.27
C LYS A 92 -3.73 -4.42 4.04
N LEU A 93 -3.27 -4.12 2.82
CA LEU A 93 -2.70 -2.83 2.47
C LEU A 93 -3.74 -1.73 2.26
N PHE A 94 -4.93 -2.07 1.73
CA PHE A 94 -5.97 -1.10 1.34
C PHE A 94 -7.28 -1.18 2.15
N ILE A 95 -7.34 -1.97 3.22
CA ILE A 95 -8.46 -1.90 4.18
C ILE A 95 -8.39 -0.62 5.03
N PRO A 96 -9.52 -0.10 5.56
CA PRO A 96 -9.55 1.13 6.35
C PRO A 96 -8.62 1.16 7.58
N SER A 97 -8.29 -0.01 8.13
CA SER A 97 -7.40 -0.13 9.29
C SER A 97 -5.91 -0.09 8.93
N SER A 98 -5.56 -0.16 7.65
CA SER A 98 -4.18 -0.18 7.17
C SER A 98 -3.46 1.12 7.53
N LYS A 99 -2.24 1.00 8.05
CA LYS A 99 -1.39 2.16 8.38
C LYS A 99 -1.02 2.98 7.15
N LEU A 100 -1.00 2.39 5.96
CA LEU A 100 -0.74 3.10 4.70
C LEU A 100 -1.75 4.24 4.49
N LEU A 101 -3.04 3.98 4.75
CA LEU A 101 -4.11 4.98 4.55
C LEU A 101 -3.98 6.15 5.53
N PHE A 102 -3.37 5.95 6.70
CA PHE A 102 -3.08 7.04 7.64
C PHE A 102 -1.83 7.82 7.25
N LEU A 103 -0.81 7.13 6.72
CA LEU A 103 0.47 7.75 6.33
C LEU A 103 0.34 8.70 5.13
N ARG A 104 -0.60 8.47 4.21
CA ARG A 104 -0.83 9.40 3.09
C ARG A 104 -1.34 10.79 3.51
N TYR A 105 -1.81 10.95 4.76
CA TYR A 105 -2.18 12.26 5.32
C TYR A 105 -1.00 13.01 5.99
N HIS A 106 0.22 12.49 5.87
CA HIS A 106 1.39 13.09 6.50
C HIS A 106 1.68 14.50 5.95
N LYS A 107 2.25 15.37 6.80
CA LYS A 107 2.55 16.77 6.42
C LYS A 107 3.71 16.88 5.43
N GLU A 108 4.70 16.00 5.58
CA GLU A 108 5.86 15.95 4.68
C GLU A 108 5.46 15.33 3.34
N LYS A 109 5.68 16.10 2.27
CA LYS A 109 5.34 15.71 0.89
C LYS A 109 6.07 14.45 0.44
N GLU A 110 7.27 14.22 0.95
CA GLU A 110 8.06 13.04 0.62
C GLU A 110 7.37 11.76 1.07
N VAL A 111 6.80 11.73 2.28
CA VAL A 111 6.00 10.61 2.79
C VAL A 111 4.78 10.36 1.90
N VAL A 112 4.08 11.43 1.50
CA VAL A 112 2.92 11.32 0.60
C VAL A 112 3.34 10.78 -0.78
N ALA A 113 4.49 11.20 -1.30
CA ALA A 113 5.02 10.73 -2.57
C ALA A 113 5.39 9.24 -2.54
N VAL A 114 6.06 8.77 -1.49
CA VAL A 114 6.38 7.33 -1.38
C VAL A 114 5.15 6.49 -1.05
N ALA A 115 4.17 7.00 -0.32
CA ALA A 115 2.87 6.33 -0.14
C ALA A 115 2.15 6.20 -1.48
N HIS A 116 2.18 7.23 -2.32
CA HIS A 116 1.64 7.18 -3.69
C HIS A 116 2.38 6.16 -4.55
N ALA A 117 3.71 6.08 -4.46
CA ALA A 117 4.51 5.09 -5.18
C ALA A 117 4.10 3.64 -4.85
N VAL A 118 3.70 3.35 -3.61
CA VAL A 118 3.13 2.02 -3.25
C VAL A 118 1.86 1.72 -4.05
N TYR A 119 0.95 2.70 -4.19
CA TYR A 119 -0.25 2.53 -5.02
C TYR A 119 0.13 2.30 -6.49
N GLN A 120 1.06 3.09 -7.03
CA GLN A 120 1.52 2.96 -8.41
C GLN A 120 2.14 1.58 -8.69
N ALA A 121 2.95 1.06 -7.76
CA ALA A 121 3.54 -0.26 -7.88
C ALA A 121 2.48 -1.36 -7.91
N VAL A 122 1.48 -1.30 -7.01
CA VAL A 122 0.37 -2.27 -6.99
C VAL A 122 -0.47 -2.18 -8.25
N LEU A 123 -0.80 -0.97 -8.70
CA LEU A 123 -1.60 -0.75 -9.91
C LEU A 123 -0.85 -1.12 -11.21
N SER A 124 0.46 -1.33 -11.13
CA SER A 124 1.30 -1.80 -12.23
C SER A 124 1.52 -3.32 -12.22
N LEU A 125 0.87 -4.05 -11.31
CA LEU A 125 0.97 -5.51 -11.24
C LEU A 125 0.44 -6.18 -12.51
N LYS A 126 1.13 -7.25 -12.93
CA LYS A 126 0.72 -8.06 -14.08
C LYS A 126 -0.28 -9.16 -13.72
N ASN A 127 -0.44 -9.45 -12.43
CA ASN A 127 -1.39 -10.44 -11.94
C ASN A 127 -2.79 -9.80 -11.82
N ILE A 128 -3.61 -10.01 -12.84
CA ILE A 128 -4.95 -9.41 -12.97
C ILE A 128 -5.84 -9.69 -11.75
N PRO A 129 -5.99 -10.94 -11.26
CA PRO A 129 -6.78 -11.20 -10.05
C PRO A 129 -6.39 -10.36 -8.83
N VAL A 130 -5.08 -10.20 -8.57
CA VAL A 130 -4.59 -9.41 -7.42
C VAL A 130 -4.80 -7.92 -7.65
N LEU A 131 -4.56 -7.46 -8.89
CA LEU A 131 -4.82 -6.08 -9.29
C LEU A 131 -6.31 -5.72 -9.16
N GLU A 132 -7.21 -6.62 -9.55
CA GLU A 132 -8.65 -6.43 -9.44
C GLU A 132 -9.09 -6.27 -7.97
N THR A 133 -8.54 -7.06 -7.04
CA THR A 133 -8.78 -6.89 -5.60
C THR A 133 -8.37 -5.51 -5.13
N ALA A 134 -7.17 -5.04 -5.48
CA ALA A 134 -6.69 -3.71 -5.11
C ALA A 134 -7.55 -2.60 -5.72
N TYR A 135 -7.90 -2.73 -7.00
CA TYR A 135 -8.72 -1.76 -7.73
C TYR A 135 -10.11 -1.61 -7.10
N LYS A 136 -10.78 -2.72 -6.75
CA LYS A 136 -12.08 -2.69 -6.06
C LYS A 136 -12.02 -2.04 -4.69
N LEU A 137 -10.94 -2.23 -3.93
CA LEU A 137 -10.74 -1.57 -2.64
C LEU A 137 -10.58 -0.05 -2.82
N ILE A 138 -9.76 0.39 -3.78
CA ILE A 138 -9.55 1.82 -4.08
C ILE A 138 -10.85 2.48 -4.56
N LEU A 139 -11.60 1.84 -5.47
CA LEU A 139 -12.90 2.36 -5.88
C LEU A 139 -13.94 2.37 -4.76
N GLY A 140 -13.92 1.36 -3.90
CA GLY A 140 -14.77 1.30 -2.71
C GLY A 140 -14.48 2.45 -1.73
N GLU A 141 -13.21 2.76 -1.52
CA GLU A 141 -12.77 3.90 -0.72
C GLU A 141 -13.23 5.23 -1.33
N MET A 142 -12.95 5.45 -2.62
CA MET A 142 -13.36 6.66 -3.35
C MET A 142 -14.88 6.84 -3.31
N THR A 143 -15.64 5.76 -3.48
CA THR A 143 -17.12 5.77 -3.43
C THR A 143 -17.62 6.12 -2.03
N CYS A 144 -16.98 5.59 -0.99
CA CYS A 144 -17.28 5.96 0.39
C CYS A 144 -17.03 7.46 0.62
N ALA A 145 -15.88 7.98 0.21
CA ALA A 145 -15.55 9.40 0.32
C ALA A 145 -16.53 10.29 -0.45
N LEU A 146 -16.89 9.92 -1.68
CA LEU A 146 -17.87 10.65 -2.49
C LEU A 146 -19.24 10.70 -1.82
N ASN A 147 -19.72 9.58 -1.28
CA ASN A 147 -21.02 9.53 -0.59
C ASN A 147 -21.02 10.33 0.72
N ASN A 148 -19.90 10.37 1.46
CA ASN A 148 -19.75 11.26 2.61
C ASN A 148 -19.84 12.75 2.19
N LEU A 149 -19.27 13.13 1.04
CA LEU A 149 -19.39 14.48 0.49
C LEU A 149 -20.83 14.80 0.05
N LEU A 150 -21.49 13.89 -0.66
CA LEU A 150 -22.89 14.07 -1.08
C LEU A 150 -23.82 14.22 0.13
N HIS A 151 -23.65 13.39 1.15
CA HIS A 151 -24.41 13.47 2.39
C HIS A 151 -24.20 14.81 3.11
N SER A 152 -22.97 15.36 3.09
CA SER A 152 -22.70 16.70 3.66
C SER A 152 -23.46 17.84 2.96
N LEU A 153 -23.87 17.61 1.71
CA LEU A 153 -24.68 18.52 0.89
C LEU A 153 -26.17 18.12 0.85
N GLN A 154 -26.59 17.13 1.65
CA GLN A 154 -27.95 16.57 1.67
C GLN A 154 -28.41 15.98 0.32
N LEU A 155 -27.47 15.42 -0.45
CA LEU A 155 -27.72 14.76 -1.73
C LEU A 155 -27.79 13.23 -1.56
N PRO A 156 -28.52 12.52 -2.45
CA PRO A 156 -28.57 11.06 -2.42
C PRO A 156 -27.20 10.44 -2.75
N GLU A 157 -27.02 9.18 -2.32
CA GLU A 157 -25.82 8.40 -2.64
C GLU A 157 -25.68 8.13 -4.15
N ALA A 158 -24.45 7.95 -4.59
CA ALA A 158 -24.08 7.59 -5.95
C ALA A 158 -23.28 6.27 -5.99
N CYS A 159 -23.10 5.73 -7.20
CA CYS A 159 -22.14 4.67 -7.52
C CYS A 159 -22.31 3.38 -6.70
N SER A 160 -23.54 2.88 -6.54
CA SER A 160 -23.83 1.65 -5.80
C SER A 160 -23.13 0.40 -6.34
N GLU A 161 -22.85 0.36 -7.65
CA GLU A 161 -22.22 -0.76 -8.37
C GLU A 161 -20.75 -1.02 -7.95
N ILE A 162 -20.06 0.00 -7.43
CA ILE A 162 -18.61 -0.06 -7.12
C ILE A 162 -18.32 0.11 -5.62
N LYS A 163 -19.34 -0.06 -4.78
CA LYS A 163 -19.18 -0.09 -3.32
C LYS A 163 -18.39 -1.32 -2.88
N HIS A 164 -17.73 -1.22 -1.73
CA HIS A 164 -17.00 -2.33 -1.13
C HIS A 164 -17.35 -2.48 0.36
N GLU A 165 -17.61 -3.71 0.80
CA GLU A 165 -18.06 -4.00 2.17
C GLU A 165 -17.09 -3.51 3.26
N ALA A 166 -15.78 -3.52 2.97
CA ALA A 166 -14.76 -3.00 3.89
C ALA A 166 -15.00 -1.53 4.32
N PHE A 167 -15.66 -0.72 3.49
CA PHE A 167 -15.88 0.71 3.73
C PHE A 167 -17.32 1.06 4.17
N LYS A 168 -18.18 0.05 4.38
CA LYS A 168 -19.61 0.25 4.66
C LYS A 168 -19.92 1.19 5.83
N ASN A 169 -19.09 1.13 6.89
CA ASN A 169 -19.26 1.93 8.10
C ASN A 169 -18.21 3.03 8.25
N HIS A 170 -17.46 3.34 7.20
CA HIS A 170 -16.40 4.34 7.27
C HIS A 170 -16.98 5.74 7.04
N VAL A 171 -16.60 6.67 7.92
CA VAL A 171 -17.08 8.06 7.89
C VAL A 171 -15.88 8.98 7.74
N PHE A 172 -15.84 9.69 6.63
CA PHE A 172 -14.83 10.72 6.38
C PHE A 172 -15.41 12.09 6.74
N ASN A 173 -14.57 12.96 7.31
CA ASN A 173 -14.89 14.39 7.30
C ASN A 173 -14.73 14.94 5.86
N VAL A 174 -15.26 16.14 5.61
CA VAL A 174 -15.28 16.74 4.27
C VAL A 174 -13.88 16.94 3.69
N ASP A 175 -12.91 17.35 4.50
CA ASP A 175 -11.54 17.64 4.04
C ASP A 175 -10.80 16.36 3.67
N ASN A 176 -10.91 15.32 4.50
CA ASN A 176 -10.36 14.01 4.24
C ASN A 176 -11.01 13.37 3.02
N ALA A 177 -12.34 13.45 2.89
CA ALA A 177 -13.03 12.88 1.73
C ALA A 177 -12.59 13.55 0.42
N LYS A 178 -12.44 14.88 0.39
CA LYS A 178 -11.88 15.60 -0.76
C LYS A 178 -10.47 15.14 -1.09
N PHE A 179 -9.62 15.02 -0.07
CA PHE A 179 -8.24 14.55 -0.24
C PHE A 179 -8.20 13.14 -0.84
N VAL A 180 -8.96 12.20 -0.27
CA VAL A 180 -9.01 10.79 -0.69
C VAL A 180 -9.40 10.66 -2.14
N VAL A 181 -10.49 11.30 -2.56
CA VAL A 181 -10.95 11.25 -3.96
C VAL A 181 -9.86 11.73 -4.92
N ILE A 182 -9.18 12.85 -4.60
CA ILE A 182 -8.10 13.39 -5.44
C ILE A 182 -6.89 12.45 -5.46
N PHE A 183 -6.50 11.93 -4.30
CA PHE A 183 -5.36 11.02 -4.15
C PHE A 183 -5.58 9.74 -4.96
N ASP A 184 -6.75 9.12 -4.83
CA ASP A 184 -7.10 7.88 -5.52
C ASP A 184 -7.19 8.10 -7.04
N LEU A 185 -7.80 9.19 -7.50
CA LEU A 185 -7.77 9.56 -8.92
C LEU A 185 -6.34 9.73 -9.44
N SER A 186 -5.45 10.35 -8.65
CA SER A 186 -4.04 10.49 -9.00
C SER A 186 -3.36 9.12 -9.11
N ALA A 187 -3.65 8.17 -8.22
CA ALA A 187 -3.11 6.82 -8.29
C ALA A 187 -3.60 6.07 -9.55
N LEU A 188 -4.89 6.19 -9.88
CA LEU A 188 -5.50 5.57 -11.06
C LEU A 188 -4.95 6.08 -12.39
N THR A 189 -4.29 7.24 -12.42
CA THR A 189 -3.56 7.68 -13.63
C THR A 189 -2.48 6.67 -14.06
N THR A 190 -1.99 5.82 -13.15
CA THR A 190 -1.02 4.76 -13.46
C THR A 190 -1.54 3.82 -14.54
N ILE A 191 -2.78 3.34 -14.40
CA ILE A 191 -3.41 2.46 -15.39
C ILE A 191 -3.93 3.23 -16.61
N GLY A 192 -4.41 4.47 -16.40
CA GLY A 192 -4.96 5.31 -17.46
C GLY A 192 -3.90 5.80 -18.46
N ASN A 193 -2.66 6.00 -18.01
CA ASN A 193 -1.55 6.47 -18.84
C ASN A 193 -0.63 5.32 -19.32
N ALA A 194 -0.90 4.08 -18.94
CA ALA A 194 -0.09 2.95 -19.35
C ALA A 194 -0.26 2.68 -20.86
N LYS A 195 0.85 2.74 -21.61
CA LYS A 195 0.90 2.75 -23.09
C LYS A 195 0.32 1.51 -23.79
N ASN A 196 -0.18 0.49 -23.08
CA ASN A 196 -0.79 -0.74 -23.61
C ASN A 196 -1.92 -1.29 -22.72
N SER A 197 -2.58 -0.46 -21.91
CA SER A 197 -3.55 -0.95 -20.91
C SER A 197 -4.87 -1.38 -21.57
N LEU A 198 -5.00 -2.67 -21.90
CA LEU A 198 -6.29 -3.31 -22.21
C LEU A 198 -7.30 -3.10 -21.07
N ILE A 199 -6.82 -2.89 -19.84
CA ILE A 199 -7.62 -2.74 -18.62
C ILE A 199 -8.38 -1.41 -18.59
N GLY A 200 -7.86 -0.35 -19.22
CA GLY A 200 -8.59 0.93 -19.34
C GLY A 200 -9.82 0.88 -20.25
N VAL A 201 -9.99 -0.20 -21.01
CA VAL A 201 -11.08 -0.38 -22.01
C VAL A 201 -11.93 -1.63 -21.72
N SER A 202 -11.58 -2.44 -20.70
CA SER A 202 -12.21 -3.75 -20.42
C SER A 202 -12.74 -3.94 -19.00
N LEU A 203 -12.70 -2.91 -18.15
CA LEU A 203 -13.44 -2.86 -16.88
C LEU A 203 -14.69 -1.98 -17.02
#